data_AF-A0A0N8W9C0-F1
#
_entry.id   AF-A0A0N8W9C0-F1
#
_cell.length_a   1.000
_cell.length_b   1.000
_cell.length_c   1.000
_cell.angle_alpha   90.00
_cell.angle_beta   90.00
_cell.angle_gamma   90.00
#
_symmetry.space_group_name_H-M   'P 1'
#
loop_
_entity.id
_entity.type
_entity.pdbx_description
1 polymer ?
#
loop_
_entity_poly.entity_id
_entity_poly.type
_entity_poly.pdbx_seq_one_letter_code
_entity_poly.pdbx_strand_id
1 'polypeptide(L)' 'MAMDPVCYVDVDEDTARFGSAYRGTDYYFCSDFCRKKFEENPEKYARLATKIYIGKDISC' A
#
# COMPACT_ATOMS: atom_id res chain seq x y z
N MET A 1 -6.07 -3.01 8.67
CA MET A 1 -6.65 -2.55 7.38
C MET A 1 -5.60 -1.74 6.66
N ALA A 2 -4.96 -2.38 5.68
CA ALA A 2 -3.91 -1.78 4.87
C ALA A 2 -4.47 -1.46 3.49
N MET A 3 -4.20 -0.26 2.98
CA MET A 3 -4.67 0.12 1.66
C MET A 3 -3.63 -0.27 0.61
N ASP A 4 -4.03 -1.09 -0.35
CA ASP A 4 -3.16 -1.46 -1.47
C ASP A 4 -2.87 -0.21 -2.32
N PRO A 5 -1.62 0.28 -2.42
CA PRO A 5 -1.30 1.51 -3.14
C PRO A 5 -1.38 1.36 -4.67
N VAL A 6 -1.51 0.13 -5.19
CA VAL A 6 -1.59 -0.18 -6.62
C VAL A 6 -3.03 -0.14 -7.10
N CYS A 7 -3.94 -0.78 -6.35
CA CYS A 7 -5.35 -0.90 -6.73
C CYS A 7 -6.31 -0.08 -5.86
N TYR A 8 -5.81 0.57 -4.80
CA TYR A 8 -6.59 1.41 -3.89
C TYR A 8 -7.74 0.66 -3.23
N VAL A 9 -7.56 -0.64 -2.99
CA VAL A 9 -8.53 -1.48 -2.27
C VAL A 9 -8.08 -1.63 -0.83
N ASP A 10 -9.05 -1.76 0.07
CA ASP A 10 -8.77 -2.16 1.44
C ASP A 10 -8.39 -3.64 1.46
N VAL A 11 -7.21 -3.92 2.00
CA VAL A 11 -6.67 -5.26 2.16
C VAL A 11 -6.52 -5.52 3.65
N ASP A 12 -7.08 -6.65 4.08
CA ASP A 12 -6.91 -7.11 5.45
C ASP A 12 -5.50 -7.68 5.62
N GLU A 13 -4.67 -7.04 6.44
CA GLU A 13 -3.30 -7.46 6.74
C GLU A 13 -3.23 -8.90 7.30
N ASP A 14 -4.25 -9.31 8.07
CA ASP A 14 -4.40 -10.66 8.62
C ASP A 14 -4.71 -11.71 7.54
N THR A 15 -5.33 -11.32 6.42
CA THR A 15 -5.69 -12.23 5.32
C THR A 15 -4.78 -12.07 4.10
N ALA A 16 -3.98 -11.02 4.08
CA ALA A 16 -3.06 -10.69 3.00
C ALA A 16 -1.95 -11.73 2.91
N ARG A 17 -2.06 -12.64 1.95
CA ARG A 17 -0.99 -13.60 1.63
C ARG A 17 0.22 -12.94 0.95
N PHE A 18 0.05 -11.71 0.47
CA PHE A 18 1.07 -10.97 -0.26
C PHE A 18 1.37 -9.67 0.46
N GLY A 19 2.58 -9.55 1.00
CA GLY A 19 3.08 -8.33 1.61
C GLY A 19 4.52 -8.06 1.21
N SER A 20 4.96 -6.82 1.38
CA SER A 20 6.34 -6.40 1.15
C SER A 20 6.72 -5.28 2.11
N ALA A 21 7.85 -5.44 2.80
CA ALA A 21 8.39 -4.42 3.67
C ALA A 21 9.26 -3.45 2.87
N TYR A 22 8.89 -2.16 2.85
CA TYR A 22 9.64 -1.13 2.15
C TYR A 22 9.87 0.09 3.03
N ARG A 23 11.14 0.48 3.20
CA ARG A 23 11.57 1.62 4.06
C ARG A 23 11.05 1.55 5.50
N GLY A 24 10.89 0.34 6.05
CA GLY A 24 10.38 0.14 7.41
C GLY A 24 8.85 0.26 7.53
N THR A 25 8.14 0.20 6.41
CA THR A 25 6.67 0.12 6.37
C THR A 25 6.27 -1.18 5.67
N ASP A 26 5.39 -1.95 6.30
CA ASP A 26 4.80 -3.15 5.71
C ASP A 26 3.63 -2.77 4.80
N TYR A 27 3.71 -3.18 3.54
CA TYR A 27 2.67 -3.00 2.53
C TYR A 27 2.01 -4.33 2.26
N TYR A 28 0.68 -4.32 2.14
CA TYR A 28 -0.12 -5.51 1.85
C TYR A 28 -0.82 -5.34 0.52
N PHE A 29 -0.93 -6.45 -0.22
CA PHE A 29 -1.43 -6.45 -1.59
C PHE A 29 -2.55 -7.49 -1.74
N CYS A 30 -3.55 -7.15 -2.54
CA CYS A 30 -4.67 -8.05 -2.79
C CYS A 30 -4.28 -9.26 -3.67
N SER A 31 -3.17 -9.17 -4.39
CA SER A 31 -2.74 -10.16 -5.38
C SER A 31 -1.24 -10.06 -5.67
N ASP A 32 -0.65 -11.16 -6.16
CA ASP A 32 0.76 -11.21 -6.61
C ASP A 32 1.06 -10.15 -7.68
N PHE A 33 0.09 -9.84 -8.53
CA PHE A 33 0.22 -8.79 -9.54
C PHE A 33 0.48 -7.41 -8.92
N CYS A 34 -0.24 -7.04 -7.86
CA CYS A 34 -0.03 -5.79 -7.15
C CYS A 34 1.34 -5.77 -6.46
N ARG A 35 1.74 -6.88 -5.85
CA ARG A 35 3.08 -7.03 -5.27
C ARG A 35 4.17 -6.80 -6.31
N LYS A 36 4.11 -7.46 -7.47
CA LYS A 36 5.10 -7.27 -8.55
C LYS A 36 5.15 -5.83 -9.03
N LYS A 37 3.99 -5.21 -9.25
CA LYS A 37 3.92 -3.82 -9.68
C LYS A 37 4.55 -2.89 -8.65
N PHE A 38 4.32 -3.17 -7.37
CA PHE A 38 4.96 -2.48 -6.27
C PHE A 38 6.48 -2.68 -6.28
N GLU A 39 6.97 -3.90 -6.44
CA GLU A 39 8.41 -4.21 -6.52
C GLU A 39 9.09 -3.55 -7.73
N GLU A 40 8.39 -3.36 -8.85
CA GLU A 40 8.92 -2.63 -10.01
C GLU A 40 9.13 -1.14 -9.70
N ASN A 41 8.26 -0.52 -8.88
CA ASN A 41 8.32 0.91 -8.59
C ASN A 41 7.91 1.26 -7.14
N PRO A 42 8.62 0.74 -6.12
CA PRO A 42 8.15 0.78 -4.74
C PRO A 42 8.13 2.21 -4.18
N GLU A 43 9.05 3.07 -4.64
CA GLU A 43 9.10 4.47 -4.22
C GLU A 43 7.84 5.25 -4.63
N LYS A 44 7.30 5.00 -5.84
CA LYS A 44 6.09 5.66 -6.33
C LYS A 44 4.87 5.28 -5.50
N TYR A 45 4.72 3.98 -5.22
CA TYR A 45 3.60 3.45 -4.47
C TYR A 45 3.69 3.77 -2.97
N ALA A 46 4.89 3.72 -2.39
CA ALA A 46 5.13 4.13 -1.00
C ALA A 46 4.80 5.63 -0.80
N ARG A 47 5.16 6.48 -1.76
CA ARG A 47 4.80 7.90 -1.74
C ARG A 47 3.29 8.12 -1.93
N LEU A 48 2.60 7.26 -2.70
CA LEU A 48 1.14 7.34 -2.83
C LEU A 48 0.45 6.92 -1.53
N ALA A 49 0.88 5.82 -0.92
CA ALA A 49 0.36 5.36 0.36
C ALA A 49 0.48 6.43 1.44
N THR A 50 1.66 7.06 1.61
CA THR A 50 1.82 8.13 2.62
C THR A 50 0.89 9.32 2.37
N LYS A 51 0.59 9.62 1.10
CA LYS A 51 -0.31 10.71 0.71
C LYS A 51 -1.77 10.41 1.06
N ILE A 52 -2.19 9.15 1.01
CA ILE A 52 -3.54 8.73 1.39
C ILE A 52 -3.76 8.92 2.89
N TYR A 53 -2.77 8.57 3.72
CA TYR A 53 -2.89 8.71 5.17
C TYR A 53 -2.88 10.19 5.65
N ILE A 54 -2.16 11.08 4.96
CA ILE A 54 -2.10 12.50 5.31
C ILE A 54 -3.34 13.27 4.82
N GLY A 55 -4.05 12.78 3.80
CA GLY A 55 -5.19 13.46 3.19
C GLY A 55 -6.50 13.44 3.99
N LYS A 56 -6.58 12.75 5.13
CA LYS A 56 -7.80 12.69 5.97
C LYS A 56 -7.89 13.83 6.99
N ASP A 57 -6.87 14.70 7.07
CA ASP A 57 -6.79 15.83 7.99
C ASP A 57 -6.46 17.13 7.23
N ILE A 58 -7.34 17.52 6.30
CA ILE A 58 -7.49 18.94 5.92
C ILE A 58 -8.98 19.24 6.03
N SER A 59 -9.44 19.30 7.27
CA SER A 59 -10.65 20.05 7.62
C SER A 59 -10.30 21.53 7.51
N CYS A 60 -10.89 22.22 6.53
CA CYS A 60 -11.14 23.65 6.63
C CYS A 60 -12.46 23.82 7.39
#